data_AF-A0A165BUJ3-F1
#
_entry.id   AF-A0A165BUJ3-F1
#
_cell.length_a   1.000
_cell.length_b   1.000
_cell.length_c   1.000
_cell.angle_alpha   90.00
_cell.angle_beta   90.00
_cell.angle_gamma   90.00
#
_symmetry.space_group_name_H-M   'P 1'
#
loop_
_entity.id
_entity.type
_entity.pdbx_description
1 polymer ?
#
loop_
_entity_poly.entity_id
_entity_poly.type
_entity_poly.pdbx_seq_one_letter_code
_entity_poly.pdbx_strand_id
1 'polypeptide(L)'
;MLTPTHNLAIEACLHDVFRDLTQGVDSASQVQNIFMAVINKALRVLRDGMLEWNSSSTAQRVPPEVLASCLDHLSLADLVRASHVSRHWRSVALAFPALWTDIRLTSAHPRILDLLRSVLPRTGACPVDFAYTRSHTTSSPGPLDDIDLLLCEHMHHMRSIAWPGSIDATCFSQPAPMLETVSCSSVEIAYLPESFLGGVVGRMRSLELAYLDLTLEGFPALSSVTHLVCTLPWNVRGTASLGPLFDLFPNVEYLHLRALKSQHGTPSCSAPPSLRFLSLETQDLDVDIASVLDLCRHEDLRDVTLRARTVHLDLLDSLLSSLNSLSVSMHQHFLEIEGFSDVGLTRSISLDLHMMRDEDIACHVVRLAASLKSLTLPLRAWTCLLSFPNALPVLAKVTLRISQFLEYSCLSQSLPIDNSPLHTPMLRSVVLQLPARAAEWRALEIRACQILGPDSPRDVDATLMVGSEVVPLR
;
A
#
# COMPACT_ATOMS: atom_id res chain seq x y z
N MET A 1 46.48 11.67 -10.84
CA MET A 1 47.22 10.85 -9.85
C MET A 1 48.42 11.65 -9.37
N LEU A 2 48.67 11.70 -8.06
CA LEU A 2 49.93 12.24 -7.54
C LEU A 2 51.06 11.30 -7.97
N THR A 3 52.12 11.85 -8.57
CA THR A 3 53.31 11.08 -8.91
C THR A 3 54.19 10.99 -7.66
N PRO A 4 55.09 10.00 -7.57
CA PRO A 4 56.08 9.93 -6.49
C PRO A 4 56.87 11.23 -6.34
N THR A 5 57.15 11.91 -7.45
CA THR A 5 57.85 13.20 -7.49
C THR A 5 57.06 14.32 -6.80
N HIS A 6 55.73 14.35 -6.94
CA HIS A 6 54.88 15.33 -6.24
C HIS A 6 54.89 15.10 -4.73
N ASN A 7 54.86 13.84 -4.28
CA ASN A 7 54.91 13.54 -2.84
C ASN A 7 56.25 14.00 -2.23
N LEU A 8 57.37 13.69 -2.90
CA LEU A 8 58.70 14.13 -2.45
C LEU A 8 58.81 15.66 -2.39
N ALA A 9 58.23 16.38 -3.36
CA ALA A 9 58.24 17.84 -3.34
C ALA A 9 57.39 18.43 -2.19
N ILE A 10 56.22 17.83 -1.90
CA ILE A 10 55.37 18.25 -0.76
C ILE A 10 56.07 17.97 0.56
N GLU A 11 56.66 16.78 0.72
CA GLU A 11 57.42 16.41 1.91
C GLU A 11 58.61 17.33 2.15
N ALA A 12 59.39 17.62 1.10
CA ALA A 12 60.52 18.55 1.19
C ALA A 12 60.07 19.96 1.61
N CYS A 13 59.00 20.48 1.00
CA CYS A 13 58.44 21.79 1.33
C CYS A 13 57.93 21.86 2.78
N LEU A 14 57.19 20.84 3.24
CA LEU A 14 56.69 20.77 4.62
C LEU A 14 57.85 20.65 5.62
N HIS A 15 58.89 19.88 5.28
CA HIS A 15 60.08 19.73 6.11
C HIS A 15 60.85 21.05 6.24
N ASP A 16 61.04 21.79 5.13
CA ASP A 16 61.70 23.09 5.15
C ASP A 16 60.93 24.11 5.98
N VAL A 17 59.60 24.20 5.79
CA VAL A 17 58.73 25.08 6.59
C VAL A 17 58.79 24.72 8.08
N PHE A 18 58.78 23.44 8.42
CA PHE A 18 58.87 23.00 9.82
C PHE A 18 60.23 23.31 10.43
N ARG A 19 61.33 23.05 9.70
CA ARG A 19 62.70 23.38 10.14
C ARG A 19 62.84 24.88 10.38
N ASP A 20 62.34 25.71 9.49
CA ASP A 20 62.44 27.16 9.61
C ASP A 20 61.65 27.69 10.81
N LEU A 21 60.44 27.14 11.06
CA LEU A 21 59.62 27.53 12.21
C LEU A 21 60.16 27.01 13.55
N THR A 22 60.98 25.95 13.55
CA THR A 22 61.54 25.35 14.77
C THR A 22 62.91 25.91 15.18
N GLN A 23 63.54 26.75 14.35
CA GLN A 23 64.78 27.43 14.72
C GLN A 23 64.55 28.37 15.92
N GLY A 24 65.21 28.07 17.04
CA GLY A 24 65.12 28.86 18.28
C GLY A 24 63.92 28.53 19.18
N VAL A 25 63.36 27.32 19.04
CA VAL A 25 62.30 26.83 19.91
C VAL A 25 62.89 26.08 21.10
N ASP A 26 62.61 26.59 22.30
CA ASP A 26 63.24 26.09 23.53
C ASP A 26 62.25 25.32 24.42
N SER A 27 60.96 25.25 24.04
CA SER A 27 59.91 24.61 24.82
C SER A 27 58.93 23.77 24.00
N ALA A 28 58.40 22.71 24.62
CA ALA A 28 57.46 21.78 23.98
C ALA A 28 56.13 22.44 23.57
N SER A 29 55.66 23.45 24.31
CA SER A 29 54.42 24.17 23.98
C SER A 29 54.56 24.98 22.69
N GLN A 30 55.75 25.54 22.42
CA GLN A 30 56.05 26.24 21.17
C GLN A 30 56.05 25.26 19.97
N VAL A 31 56.59 24.05 20.14
CA VAL A 31 56.54 23.00 19.10
C VAL A 31 55.09 22.64 18.74
N GLN A 32 54.21 22.46 19.74
CA GLN A 32 52.80 22.18 19.49
C GLN A 32 52.10 23.32 18.73
N ASN A 33 52.40 24.58 19.08
CA ASN A 33 51.86 25.75 18.38
C ASN A 33 52.34 25.82 16.93
N ILE A 34 53.62 25.53 16.68
CA ILE A 34 54.19 25.47 15.33
C ILE A 34 53.55 24.37 14.51
N PHE A 35 53.40 23.18 15.08
CA PHE A 35 52.74 22.06 14.42
C PHE A 35 51.30 22.41 14.00
N MET A 36 50.52 22.99 14.90
CA MET A 36 49.17 23.47 14.59
C MET A 36 49.17 24.58 13.52
N ALA A 37 50.15 25.48 13.53
CA ALA A 37 50.28 26.52 12.52
C ALA A 37 50.60 25.95 11.12
N VAL A 38 51.52 24.98 11.03
CA VAL A 38 51.84 24.29 9.77
C VAL A 38 50.62 23.56 9.22
N ILE A 39 49.91 22.79 10.07
CA ILE A 39 48.68 22.11 9.67
C ILE A 39 47.64 23.10 9.15
N ASN A 40 47.39 24.18 9.90
CA ASN A 40 46.41 25.19 9.50
C ASN A 40 46.77 25.88 8.18
N LYS A 41 48.05 26.16 7.95
CA LYS A 41 48.55 26.76 6.70
C LYS A 41 48.43 25.79 5.53
N ALA A 42 48.85 24.53 5.70
CA ALA A 42 48.73 23.49 4.69
C ALA A 42 47.25 23.24 4.30
N LEU A 43 46.37 23.13 5.30
CA LEU A 43 44.93 23.01 5.07
C LEU A 43 44.36 24.22 4.33
N ARG A 44 44.86 25.44 4.60
CA ARG A 44 44.44 26.64 3.87
C ARG A 44 44.85 26.60 2.41
N VAL A 45 46.11 26.28 2.10
CA VAL A 45 46.60 26.17 0.71
C VAL A 45 45.83 25.09 -0.05
N LEU A 46 45.59 23.93 0.56
CA LEU A 46 44.78 22.87 -0.05
C LEU A 46 43.35 23.34 -0.30
N ARG A 47 42.73 24.05 0.65
CA ARG A 47 41.38 24.64 0.46
C ARG A 47 41.35 25.64 -0.68
N ASP A 48 42.33 26.54 -0.77
CA ASP A 48 42.39 27.55 -1.82
C ASP A 48 42.56 26.90 -3.20
N GLY A 49 43.47 25.92 -3.34
CA GLY A 49 43.63 25.15 -4.58
C GLY A 49 42.39 24.31 -4.94
N MET A 50 41.70 23.73 -3.96
CA MET A 50 40.43 23.04 -4.21
C MET A 50 39.32 24.01 -4.63
N LEU A 51 39.29 25.23 -4.09
CA LEU A 51 38.32 26.26 -4.50
C LEU A 51 38.55 26.69 -5.94
N GLU A 52 39.80 26.91 -6.35
CA GLU A 52 40.17 27.24 -7.73
C GLU A 52 39.88 26.09 -8.69
N TRP A 53 40.22 24.85 -8.31
CA TRP A 53 39.88 23.69 -9.12
C TRP A 53 38.36 23.55 -9.30
N ASN A 54 37.60 23.72 -8.22
CA ASN A 54 36.15 23.65 -8.31
C ASN A 54 35.55 24.79 -9.15
N SER A 55 36.13 26.00 -9.14
CA SER A 55 35.67 27.12 -10.00
C SER A 55 35.93 26.90 -11.49
N SER A 56 36.89 26.05 -11.82
CA SER A 56 37.10 25.58 -13.19
C SER A 56 36.15 24.45 -13.61
N SER A 57 35.50 23.76 -12.67
CA SER A 57 34.59 22.65 -12.95
C SER A 57 33.28 23.11 -13.59
N THR A 58 32.80 22.36 -14.58
CA THR A 58 31.50 22.58 -15.22
C THR A 58 30.35 22.50 -14.20
N ALA A 59 30.50 21.73 -13.13
CA ALA A 59 29.51 21.60 -12.07
C ALA A 59 29.24 22.90 -11.30
N GLN A 60 30.20 23.85 -11.27
CA GLN A 60 29.97 25.17 -10.67
C GLN A 60 29.33 26.17 -11.62
N ARG A 61 29.25 25.86 -12.92
CA ARG A 61 28.59 26.70 -13.93
C ARG A 61 27.13 26.32 -14.14
N VAL A 62 26.68 25.25 -13.50
CA VAL A 62 25.28 24.82 -13.54
C VAL A 62 24.46 25.88 -12.80
N PRO A 63 23.39 26.42 -13.42
CA PRO A 63 22.48 27.32 -12.73
C PRO A 63 21.94 26.68 -11.44
N PRO A 64 21.78 27.43 -10.34
CA PRO A 64 21.27 26.90 -9.07
C PRO A 64 19.97 26.11 -9.21
N GLU A 65 19.08 26.52 -10.10
CA GLU A 65 17.78 25.88 -10.37
C GLU A 65 17.96 24.50 -10.99
N VAL A 66 18.89 24.37 -11.94
CA VAL A 66 19.20 23.08 -12.58
C VAL A 66 19.85 22.14 -11.58
N LEU A 67 20.77 22.65 -10.75
CA LEU A 67 21.40 21.85 -9.70
C LEU A 67 20.36 21.43 -8.64
N ALA A 68 19.47 22.33 -8.22
CA ALA A 68 18.37 22.00 -7.31
C ALA A 68 17.46 20.91 -7.89
N SER A 69 17.10 21.02 -9.18
CA SER A 69 16.33 19.97 -9.87
C SER A 69 17.07 18.62 -9.89
N CYS A 70 18.40 18.60 -10.02
CA CYS A 70 19.16 17.36 -9.88
C CYS A 70 19.15 16.82 -8.44
N LEU A 71 19.25 17.70 -7.44
CA LEU A 71 19.25 17.33 -6.02
C LEU A 71 17.88 16.80 -5.55
N ASP A 72 16.79 17.22 -6.19
CA ASP A 72 15.41 16.78 -5.90
C ASP A 72 15.20 15.27 -6.11
N HIS A 73 16.08 14.63 -6.90
CA HIS A 73 16.06 13.18 -7.11
C HIS A 73 16.85 12.38 -6.06
N LEU A 74 17.48 13.04 -5.08
CA LEU A 74 18.26 12.37 -4.05
C LEU A 74 17.40 12.04 -2.82
N SER A 75 17.69 10.89 -2.20
CA SER A 75 17.18 10.60 -0.85
C SER A 75 17.65 11.66 0.15
N LEU A 76 16.95 11.84 1.27
CA LEU A 76 17.38 12.79 2.32
C LEU A 76 18.85 12.57 2.75
N ALA A 77 19.26 11.30 2.91
CA ALA A 77 20.62 10.95 3.29
C ALA A 77 21.65 11.37 2.22
N ASP A 78 21.33 11.15 0.94
CA ASP A 78 22.19 11.53 -0.18
C ASP A 78 22.17 13.03 -0.44
N LEU A 79 21.05 13.71 -0.22
CA LEU A 79 20.95 15.16 -0.26
C LEU A 79 21.84 15.80 0.81
N VAL A 80 21.81 15.26 2.04
CA VAL A 80 22.74 15.67 3.09
C VAL A 80 24.17 15.47 2.60
N ARG A 81 24.56 14.28 2.12
CA ARG A 81 25.92 14.04 1.59
C ARG A 81 26.29 14.98 0.45
N ALA A 82 25.38 15.22 -0.51
CA ALA A 82 25.56 16.11 -1.64
C ALA A 82 25.80 17.56 -1.20
N SER A 83 25.10 18.01 -0.15
CA SER A 83 25.31 19.33 0.46
C SER A 83 26.70 19.48 1.14
N HIS A 84 27.47 18.38 1.26
CA HIS A 84 28.85 18.39 1.76
C HIS A 84 29.91 18.29 0.65
N VAL A 85 29.52 18.11 -0.63
CA VAL A 85 30.47 18.03 -1.76
C VAL A 85 31.20 19.34 -1.98
N SER A 86 30.49 20.47 -1.98
CA SER A 86 31.07 21.81 -2.14
C SER A 86 30.23 22.89 -1.45
N ARG A 87 30.82 24.07 -1.22
CA ARG A 87 30.09 25.23 -0.70
C ARG A 87 28.95 25.67 -1.62
N HIS A 88 29.16 25.56 -2.94
CA HIS A 88 28.12 25.91 -3.92
C HIS A 88 26.92 24.97 -3.81
N TRP A 89 27.15 23.65 -3.79
CA TRP A 89 26.10 22.65 -3.63
C TRP A 89 25.35 22.81 -2.31
N ARG A 90 26.06 23.08 -1.21
CA ARG A 90 25.45 23.42 0.08
C ARG A 90 24.56 24.65 -0.01
N SER A 91 25.08 25.72 -0.63
CA SER A 91 24.35 26.99 -0.76
C SER A 91 23.08 26.80 -1.59
N VAL A 92 23.15 26.04 -2.69
CA VAL A 92 21.98 25.69 -3.49
C VAL A 92 21.01 24.87 -2.66
N ALA A 93 21.45 23.76 -2.05
CA ALA A 93 20.57 22.93 -1.22
C ALA A 93 19.85 23.73 -0.13
N LEU A 94 20.53 24.68 0.54
CA LEU A 94 19.93 25.55 1.57
C LEU A 94 19.03 26.66 1.01
N ALA A 95 19.23 27.08 -0.25
CA ALA A 95 18.43 28.13 -0.88
C ALA A 95 17.07 27.62 -1.42
N PHE A 96 16.89 26.30 -1.55
CA PHE A 96 15.66 25.68 -2.05
C PHE A 96 15.01 24.80 -0.97
N PRO A 97 14.11 25.36 -0.13
CA PRO A 97 13.47 24.64 0.97
C PRO A 97 12.71 23.38 0.55
N ALA A 98 12.16 23.37 -0.66
CA ALA A 98 11.42 22.23 -1.22
C ALA A 98 12.24 20.92 -1.23
N LEU A 99 13.57 21.00 -1.36
CA LEU A 99 14.46 19.83 -1.35
C LEU A 99 14.43 19.06 -0.02
N TRP A 100 14.01 19.70 1.07
CA TRP A 100 14.00 19.13 2.41
C TRP A 100 12.63 18.60 2.84
N THR A 101 11.64 18.59 1.94
CA THR A 101 10.24 18.32 2.29
C THR A 101 9.89 16.83 2.39
N ASP A 102 10.58 15.93 1.68
CA ASP A 102 10.38 14.47 1.80
C ASP A 102 11.34 13.88 2.84
N ILE A 103 10.83 13.67 4.06
CA ILE A 103 11.60 13.20 5.21
C ILE A 103 11.20 11.76 5.52
N ARG A 104 11.99 10.81 5.02
CA ARG A 104 11.79 9.36 5.26
C ARG A 104 12.90 8.82 6.15
N LEU A 105 12.54 8.40 7.34
CA LEU A 105 13.48 7.92 8.37
C LEU A 105 13.05 6.58 8.92
N THR A 106 14.01 5.85 9.46
CA THR A 106 13.78 4.56 10.13
C THR A 106 14.43 4.57 11.50
N SER A 107 13.97 3.74 12.43
CA SER A 107 14.58 3.63 13.78
C SER A 107 16.05 3.17 13.76
N ALA A 108 16.55 2.70 12.62
CA ALA A 108 17.96 2.34 12.43
C ALA A 108 18.88 3.56 12.20
N HIS A 109 18.32 4.76 12.00
CA HIS A 109 19.13 5.96 11.74
C HIS A 109 19.79 6.46 13.03
N PRO A 110 21.13 6.46 13.11
CA PRO A 110 21.82 7.04 14.25
C PRO A 110 21.59 8.55 14.28
N ARG A 111 21.45 9.11 15.49
CA ARG A 111 21.28 10.57 15.69
C ARG A 111 20.09 11.17 14.92
N ILE A 112 18.99 10.41 14.85
CA ILE A 112 17.77 10.84 14.15
C ILE A 112 17.28 12.23 14.62
N LEU A 113 17.35 12.50 15.92
CA LEU A 113 16.94 13.79 16.48
C LEU A 113 17.82 14.95 15.99
N ASP A 114 19.14 14.76 15.92
CA ASP A 114 20.06 15.78 15.41
C ASP A 114 19.81 16.05 13.92
N LEU A 115 19.54 14.99 13.15
CA LEU A 115 19.17 15.12 11.75
C LEU A 115 17.88 15.92 11.60
N LEU A 116 16.82 15.56 12.33
CA LEU A 116 15.53 16.25 12.25
C LEU A 116 15.61 17.71 12.66
N ARG A 117 16.27 18.02 13.79
CA ARG A 117 16.54 19.41 14.22
C ARG A 117 17.29 20.21 13.17
N SER A 118 18.11 19.54 12.34
CA SER A 118 18.86 20.21 11.29
C SER A 118 18.06 20.38 9.99
N VAL A 119 17.11 19.48 9.70
CA VAL A 119 16.40 19.38 8.42
C VAL A 119 15.06 20.12 8.46
N LEU A 120 14.25 19.93 9.51
CA LEU A 120 12.91 20.53 9.59
C LEU A 120 12.93 22.07 9.48
N PRO A 121 13.87 22.81 10.11
CA PRO A 121 13.95 24.26 9.90
C PRO A 121 14.29 24.67 8.45
N ARG A 122 14.88 23.77 7.64
CA ARG A 122 15.24 24.06 6.24
C ARG A 122 14.07 23.96 5.28
N THR A 123 12.96 23.35 5.69
CA THR A 123 11.75 23.25 4.86
C THR A 123 11.02 24.59 4.75
N GLY A 124 11.30 25.53 5.66
CA GLY A 124 10.68 26.85 5.65
C GLY A 124 9.17 26.77 5.82
N ALA A 125 8.42 27.29 4.84
CA ALA A 125 6.96 27.18 4.79
C ALA A 125 6.47 26.14 3.77
N CYS A 126 7.38 25.34 3.20
CA CYS A 126 7.00 24.31 2.23
C CYS A 126 6.27 23.16 2.94
N PRO A 127 5.23 22.58 2.31
CA PRO A 127 4.54 21.41 2.86
C PRO A 127 5.49 20.23 3.03
N VAL A 128 5.51 19.61 4.22
CA VAL A 128 6.41 18.51 4.57
C VAL A 128 5.68 17.17 4.53
N ASP A 129 6.27 16.17 3.87
CA ASP A 129 5.88 14.77 3.97
C ASP A 129 6.85 14.06 4.89
N PHE A 130 6.37 13.68 6.07
CA PHE A 130 7.16 13.01 7.09
C PHE A 130 6.75 11.53 7.21
N ALA A 131 7.73 10.63 7.15
CA ALA A 131 7.52 9.22 7.38
C ALA A 131 8.59 8.66 8.31
N TYR A 132 8.16 8.07 9.42
CA TYR A 132 9.04 7.36 10.34
C TYR A 132 8.60 5.89 10.44
N THR A 133 9.51 4.96 10.17
CA THR A 133 9.22 3.53 10.24
C THR A 133 10.05 2.83 11.32
N ARG A 134 9.41 1.96 12.10
CA ARG A 134 10.11 1.12 13.07
C ARG A 134 10.81 -0.02 12.32
N SER A 135 12.11 -0.17 12.53
CA SER A 135 12.87 -1.34 12.04
C SER A 135 12.46 -2.59 12.81
N HIS A 136 12.19 -3.68 12.11
CA HIS A 136 11.90 -4.99 12.72
C HIS A 136 13.07 -5.56 13.53
N THR A 137 14.29 -5.06 13.31
CA THR A 137 15.51 -5.57 13.96
C THR A 137 15.75 -4.99 15.35
N THR A 138 15.10 -3.87 15.70
CA THR A 138 15.34 -3.17 16.97
C THR A 138 14.14 -3.34 17.88
N SER A 139 14.33 -4.01 19.02
CA SER A 139 13.30 -4.14 20.07
C SER A 139 13.10 -2.86 20.88
N SER A 140 14.06 -1.92 20.82
CA SER A 140 13.92 -0.63 21.50
C SER A 140 12.87 0.23 20.79
N PRO A 141 11.95 0.87 21.54
CA PRO A 141 10.87 1.65 20.96
C PRO A 141 11.30 2.89 20.16
N GLY A 142 12.59 3.26 20.20
CA GLY A 142 13.11 4.47 19.55
C GLY A 142 12.73 5.75 20.32
N PRO A 143 13.27 6.92 19.95
CA PRO A 143 13.00 8.17 20.64
C PRO A 143 11.68 8.81 20.16
N LEU A 144 10.57 8.06 20.22
CA LEU A 144 9.27 8.50 19.69
C LEU A 144 8.79 9.78 20.37
N ASP A 145 8.89 9.87 21.70
CA ASP A 145 8.47 11.04 22.47
C ASP A 145 9.27 12.30 22.09
N ASP A 146 10.59 12.15 21.88
CA ASP A 146 11.44 13.28 21.46
C ASP A 146 11.12 13.74 20.03
N ILE A 147 10.76 12.80 19.13
CA ILE A 147 10.35 13.13 17.77
C ILE A 147 8.97 13.81 17.80
N ASP A 148 8.04 13.31 18.60
CA ASP A 148 6.71 13.89 18.79
C ASP A 148 6.80 15.36 19.22
N LEU A 149 7.59 15.65 20.26
CA LEU A 149 7.84 17.02 20.72
C LEU A 149 8.43 17.92 19.63
N LEU A 150 9.33 17.38 18.80
CA LEU A 150 9.91 18.13 17.69
C LEU A 150 8.90 18.39 16.57
N LEU A 151 8.02 17.42 16.27
CA LEU A 151 6.98 17.58 15.27
C LEU A 151 5.96 18.65 15.68
N CYS A 152 5.66 18.81 16.98
CA CYS A 152 4.78 19.88 17.49
C CYS A 152 5.17 21.26 16.94
N GLU A 153 6.47 21.58 16.86
CA GLU A 153 6.97 22.87 16.39
C GLU A 153 6.72 23.10 14.88
N HIS A 154 6.48 22.02 14.14
CA HIS A 154 6.42 21.99 12.68
C HIS A 154 5.05 21.58 12.11
N MET A 155 4.06 21.26 12.95
CA MET A 155 2.73 20.81 12.48
C MET A 155 2.03 21.79 11.54
N HIS A 156 2.31 23.09 11.66
CA HIS A 156 1.69 24.13 10.83
C HIS A 156 1.93 23.98 9.32
N HIS A 157 3.00 23.29 8.91
CA HIS A 157 3.33 23.03 7.50
C HIS A 157 3.43 21.53 7.15
N MET A 158 3.02 20.63 8.05
CA MET A 158 2.99 19.20 7.73
C MET A 158 1.84 18.92 6.77
N ARG A 159 2.13 18.18 5.69
CA ARG A 159 1.15 17.73 4.69
C ARG A 159 0.81 16.26 4.86
N SER A 160 1.81 15.41 5.05
CA SER A 160 1.60 13.97 5.23
C SER A 160 2.43 13.47 6.41
N ILE A 161 1.83 12.65 7.27
CA ILE A 161 2.52 12.03 8.40
C ILE A 161 2.25 10.52 8.37
N ALA A 162 3.32 9.73 8.22
CA ALA A 162 3.32 8.30 8.48
C ALA A 162 4.09 8.03 9.79
N TRP A 163 3.36 7.63 10.82
CA TRP A 163 3.82 7.54 12.20
C TRP A 163 3.67 6.11 12.73
N PRO A 164 4.70 5.50 13.35
CA PRO A 164 4.58 4.15 13.87
C PRO A 164 4.03 4.13 15.31
N GLY A 165 3.86 5.30 15.94
CA GLY A 165 3.25 5.45 17.25
C GLY A 165 1.73 5.67 17.16
N SER A 166 1.11 5.93 18.32
CA SER A 166 -0.32 6.20 18.44
C SER A 166 -0.67 7.62 17.97
N ILE A 167 -1.95 7.81 17.62
CA ILE A 167 -2.52 9.10 17.18
C ILE A 167 -2.71 10.08 18.35
N ASP A 168 -2.60 9.59 19.58
CA ASP A 168 -2.62 10.38 20.82
C ASP A 168 -1.33 11.19 21.07
N ALA A 169 -0.33 11.05 20.19
CA ALA A 169 0.91 11.81 20.26
C ALA A 169 0.64 13.33 20.30
N THR A 170 1.43 14.06 21.08
CA THR A 170 1.18 15.47 21.41
C THR A 170 1.18 16.39 20.18
N CYS A 171 1.91 16.03 19.12
CA CYS A 171 1.91 16.77 17.86
C CYS A 171 0.54 16.79 17.18
N PHE A 172 -0.27 15.73 17.30
CA PHE A 172 -1.61 15.69 16.72
C PHE A 172 -2.63 16.56 17.48
N SER A 173 -2.26 17.14 18.63
CA SER A 173 -3.06 18.17 19.28
C SER A 173 -2.78 19.59 18.76
N GLN A 174 -1.75 19.77 17.93
CA GLN A 174 -1.40 21.07 17.37
C GLN A 174 -2.23 21.37 16.10
N PRO A 175 -2.53 22.65 15.82
CA PRO A 175 -3.13 23.03 14.55
C PRO A 175 -2.28 22.62 13.35
N ALA A 176 -2.89 21.88 12.41
CA ALA A 176 -2.21 21.36 11.22
C ALA A 176 -3.00 21.73 9.94
N PRO A 177 -3.01 23.02 9.54
CA PRO A 177 -3.87 23.52 8.46
C PRO A 177 -3.52 22.98 7.07
N MET A 178 -2.31 22.44 6.89
CA MET A 178 -1.84 21.86 5.63
C MET A 178 -1.92 20.32 5.59
N LEU A 179 -2.31 19.68 6.70
CA LEU A 179 -2.28 18.23 6.82
C LEU A 179 -3.40 17.60 5.98
N GLU A 180 -3.00 16.73 5.06
CA GLU A 180 -3.86 16.02 4.11
C GLU A 180 -3.91 14.52 4.41
N THR A 181 -2.81 13.94 4.88
CA THR A 181 -2.69 12.49 5.10
C THR A 181 -2.10 12.18 6.47
N VAL A 182 -2.77 11.31 7.22
CA VAL A 182 -2.25 10.74 8.46
C VAL A 182 -2.35 9.22 8.40
N SER A 183 -1.25 8.55 8.72
CA SER A 183 -1.18 7.10 8.83
C SER A 183 -0.49 6.73 10.13
N CYS A 184 -1.20 6.10 11.07
CA CYS A 184 -0.65 5.62 12.33
C CYS A 184 -0.76 4.10 12.43
N SER A 185 0.37 3.42 12.67
CA SER A 185 0.44 1.96 12.73
C SER A 185 0.78 1.42 14.13
N SER A 186 0.27 2.07 15.18
CA SER A 186 0.47 1.63 16.57
C SER A 186 -0.15 0.26 16.82
N VAL A 187 0.39 -0.47 17.79
CA VAL A 187 -0.25 -1.68 18.36
C VAL A 187 -1.22 -1.36 19.50
N GLU A 188 -1.19 -0.12 19.97
CA GLU A 188 -2.05 0.40 21.03
C GLU A 188 -3.36 0.91 20.44
N ILE A 189 -4.38 1.00 21.29
CA ILE A 189 -5.68 1.56 20.90
C ILE A 189 -5.47 3.05 20.59
N ALA A 190 -5.92 3.46 19.41
CA ALA A 190 -5.80 4.83 18.96
C ALA A 190 -6.93 5.67 19.57
N TYR A 191 -6.57 6.51 20.54
CA TYR A 191 -7.44 7.52 21.13
C TYR A 191 -7.18 8.87 20.47
N LEU A 192 -8.20 9.45 19.85
CA LEU A 192 -8.07 10.82 19.32
C LEU A 192 -8.11 11.81 20.49
N PRO A 193 -7.14 12.72 20.60
CA PRO A 193 -7.17 13.77 21.63
C PRO A 193 -8.34 14.73 21.38
N GLU A 194 -8.99 15.25 22.42
CA GLU A 194 -10.14 16.19 22.28
C GLU A 194 -9.82 17.38 21.35
N SER A 195 -8.57 17.84 21.38
CA SER A 195 -8.04 18.90 20.54
C SER A 195 -7.38 18.39 19.26
N PHE A 196 -7.84 17.27 18.68
CA PHE A 196 -7.25 16.70 17.47
C PHE A 196 -7.14 17.75 16.36
N LEU A 197 -5.92 17.95 15.87
CA LEU A 197 -5.49 19.00 14.94
C LEU A 197 -5.87 20.42 15.38
N GLY A 198 -5.81 20.69 16.68
CA GLY A 198 -6.21 21.94 17.30
C GLY A 198 -7.73 22.17 17.31
N GLY A 199 -8.54 21.15 17.03
CA GLY A 199 -10.00 21.27 16.94
C GLY A 199 -10.50 22.05 15.71
N VAL A 200 -9.64 22.25 14.70
CA VAL A 200 -9.97 23.02 13.49
C VAL A 200 -10.24 22.08 12.32
N VAL A 201 -11.23 22.42 11.49
CA VAL A 201 -11.45 21.75 10.20
C VAL A 201 -10.25 22.04 9.29
N GLY A 202 -9.41 21.03 9.08
CA GLY A 202 -8.20 21.12 8.27
C GLY A 202 -8.43 20.75 6.81
N ARG A 203 -7.35 20.31 6.14
CA ARG A 203 -7.37 19.77 4.77
C ARG A 203 -7.27 18.25 4.75
N MET A 204 -7.52 17.58 5.88
CA MET A 204 -7.26 16.16 6.03
C MET A 204 -8.23 15.35 5.17
N ARG A 205 -7.70 14.56 4.25
CA ARG A 205 -8.44 13.75 3.27
C ARG A 205 -8.28 12.26 3.53
N SER A 206 -7.09 11.84 3.97
CA SER A 206 -6.76 10.44 4.17
C SER A 206 -6.37 10.17 5.62
N LEU A 207 -7.03 9.20 6.23
CA LEU A 207 -6.78 8.75 7.60
C LEU A 207 -6.64 7.23 7.61
N GLU A 208 -5.45 6.74 7.95
CA GLU A 208 -5.18 5.32 8.20
C GLU A 208 -4.81 5.12 9.67
N LEU A 209 -5.64 4.40 10.43
CA LEU A 209 -5.40 4.17 11.86
C LEU A 209 -5.49 2.69 12.23
N ALA A 210 -4.48 2.19 12.91
CA ALA A 210 -4.58 0.91 13.59
C ALA A 210 -5.30 1.07 14.94
N TYR A 211 -6.25 0.16 15.21
CA TYR A 211 -6.99 0.04 16.47
C TYR A 211 -7.77 1.30 16.88
N LEU A 212 -8.50 1.90 15.93
CA LEU A 212 -9.32 3.11 16.15
C LEU A 212 -10.50 2.86 17.11
N ASP A 213 -10.60 3.64 18.18
CA ASP A 213 -11.79 3.74 19.03
C ASP A 213 -12.67 4.93 18.60
N LEU A 214 -13.93 4.65 18.27
CA LEU A 214 -14.90 5.63 17.76
C LEU A 214 -15.82 6.19 18.86
N THR A 215 -15.59 5.91 20.15
CA THR A 215 -16.44 6.39 21.26
C THR A 215 -16.52 7.90 21.46
N LEU A 216 -15.86 8.67 20.61
CA LEU A 216 -15.64 10.07 20.82
C LEU A 216 -16.65 10.90 20.00
N GLU A 217 -17.21 11.94 20.62
CA GLU A 217 -18.15 12.85 19.97
C GLU A 217 -17.44 14.11 19.47
N GLY A 218 -17.71 14.51 18.22
CA GLY A 218 -17.45 15.86 17.72
C GLY A 218 -16.00 16.22 17.41
N PHE A 219 -15.43 15.65 16.33
CA PHE A 219 -14.14 16.08 15.77
C PHE A 219 -14.33 16.80 14.44
N PRO A 220 -14.35 18.14 14.42
CA PRO A 220 -14.49 18.89 13.18
C PRO A 220 -13.42 18.52 12.14
N ALA A 221 -12.21 18.20 12.61
CA ALA A 221 -11.08 17.80 11.76
C ALA A 221 -11.34 16.51 10.94
N LEU A 222 -12.21 15.62 11.39
CA LEU A 222 -12.54 14.38 10.68
C LEU A 222 -13.56 14.59 9.55
N SER A 223 -14.31 15.70 9.59
CA SER A 223 -15.38 15.96 8.63
C SER A 223 -14.92 16.08 7.17
N SER A 224 -13.65 16.42 6.94
CA SER A 224 -13.06 16.53 5.59
C SER A 224 -12.50 15.21 5.04
N VAL A 225 -12.45 14.15 5.83
CA VAL A 225 -11.85 12.87 5.44
C VAL A 225 -12.71 12.20 4.37
N THR A 226 -12.08 11.87 3.25
CA THR A 226 -12.69 11.15 2.12
C THR A 226 -12.17 9.73 2.00
N HIS A 227 -11.01 9.41 2.58
CA HIS A 227 -10.39 8.10 2.55
C HIS A 227 -10.07 7.63 3.97
N LEU A 228 -10.84 6.67 4.47
CA LEU A 228 -10.69 6.10 5.80
C LEU A 228 -10.27 4.63 5.70
N VAL A 229 -9.13 4.32 6.30
CA VAL A 229 -8.68 2.95 6.54
C VAL A 229 -8.53 2.79 8.05
N CYS A 230 -9.26 1.88 8.67
CA CYS A 230 -9.06 1.61 10.08
C CYS A 230 -9.06 0.13 10.41
N THR A 231 -8.15 -0.27 11.29
CA THR A 231 -8.22 -1.57 11.96
C THR A 231 -8.97 -1.39 13.26
N LEU A 232 -9.96 -2.22 13.52
CA LEU A 232 -10.76 -2.12 14.74
C LEU A 232 -10.09 -2.88 15.91
N PRO A 233 -10.27 -2.42 17.17
CA PRO A 233 -9.66 -3.03 18.35
C PRO A 233 -10.16 -4.45 18.58
N TRP A 234 -9.22 -5.37 18.79
CA TRP A 234 -9.52 -6.79 19.02
C TRP A 234 -10.24 -7.04 20.35
N ASN A 235 -10.01 -6.21 21.38
CA ASN A 235 -10.58 -6.32 22.72
C ASN A 235 -11.54 -5.16 22.99
N VAL A 236 -12.80 -5.32 22.56
CA VAL A 236 -13.83 -4.33 22.83
C VAL A 236 -14.30 -4.56 24.26
N ARG A 237 -13.76 -3.80 25.22
CA ARG A 237 -14.32 -3.72 26.57
C ARG A 237 -15.63 -2.89 26.58
N GLY A 238 -16.54 -3.20 25.65
CA GLY A 238 -17.84 -2.56 25.47
C GLY A 238 -17.84 -1.16 24.85
N THR A 239 -16.69 -0.57 24.54
CA THR A 239 -16.63 0.84 24.10
C THR A 239 -16.63 1.00 22.58
N ALA A 240 -15.76 0.30 21.84
CA ALA A 240 -15.62 0.52 20.41
C ALA A 240 -16.88 0.09 19.61
N SER A 241 -17.76 1.06 19.39
CA SER A 241 -18.98 0.94 18.58
C SER A 241 -18.77 1.61 17.23
N LEU A 242 -19.23 1.00 16.15
CA LEU A 242 -19.29 1.65 14.83
C LEU A 242 -20.38 2.72 14.73
N GLY A 243 -21.22 2.87 15.76
CA GLY A 243 -22.34 3.80 15.81
C GLY A 243 -22.07 5.18 15.18
N PRO A 244 -21.07 5.93 15.68
CA PRO A 244 -20.79 7.31 15.22
C PRO A 244 -19.92 7.39 13.96
N LEU A 245 -19.60 6.27 13.29
CA LEU A 245 -18.67 6.25 12.16
C LEU A 245 -19.04 7.28 11.09
N PHE A 246 -20.30 7.29 10.61
CA PHE A 246 -20.70 8.20 9.55
C PHE A 246 -20.98 9.62 10.02
N ASP A 247 -21.25 9.82 11.31
CA ASP A 247 -21.36 11.16 11.90
C ASP A 247 -19.98 11.84 11.98
N LEU A 248 -18.94 11.06 12.26
CA LEU A 248 -17.54 11.53 12.30
C LEU A 248 -16.96 11.72 10.89
N PHE A 249 -17.36 10.89 9.93
CA PHE A 249 -16.84 10.88 8.57
C PHE A 249 -17.93 11.10 7.50
N PRO A 250 -18.65 12.24 7.52
CA PRO A 250 -19.81 12.49 6.67
C PRO A 250 -19.48 12.62 5.17
N ASN A 251 -18.20 12.80 4.80
CA ASN A 251 -17.73 12.94 3.42
C ASN A 251 -16.90 11.75 2.94
N VAL A 252 -16.95 10.60 3.64
CA VAL A 252 -16.14 9.43 3.25
C VAL A 252 -16.56 8.92 1.86
N GLU A 253 -15.57 8.72 0.99
CA GLU A 253 -15.72 8.15 -0.35
C GLU A 253 -15.17 6.72 -0.41
N TYR A 254 -14.11 6.46 0.35
CA TYR A 254 -13.46 5.16 0.48
C TYR A 254 -13.39 4.77 1.95
N LEU A 255 -13.99 3.62 2.29
CA LEU A 255 -14.00 3.07 3.63
C LEU A 255 -13.41 1.66 3.64
N HIS A 256 -12.36 1.45 4.43
CA HIS A 256 -11.79 0.12 4.66
C HIS A 256 -11.77 -0.19 6.17
N LEU A 257 -12.61 -1.12 6.58
CA LEU A 257 -12.66 -1.63 7.96
C LEU A 257 -11.94 -2.97 8.05
N ARG A 258 -10.84 -3.01 8.79
CA ARG A 258 -10.06 -4.23 9.06
C ARG A 258 -10.38 -4.80 10.44
N ALA A 259 -10.32 -6.12 10.57
CA ALA A 259 -10.58 -6.84 11.81
C ALA A 259 -11.96 -6.56 12.43
N LEU A 260 -12.99 -6.45 11.57
CA LEU A 260 -14.37 -6.32 12.01
C LEU A 260 -14.81 -7.56 12.83
N LYS A 261 -15.67 -7.33 13.82
CA LYS A 261 -16.14 -8.31 14.82
C LYS A 261 -17.56 -7.97 15.25
N SER A 262 -18.32 -8.96 15.68
CA SER A 262 -19.74 -8.83 16.07
C SER A 262 -19.95 -7.80 17.18
N GLN A 263 -19.01 -7.73 18.12
CA GLN A 263 -18.99 -6.79 19.25
C GLN A 263 -18.88 -5.30 18.86
N HIS A 264 -18.46 -4.96 17.64
CA HIS A 264 -18.38 -3.56 17.21
C HIS A 264 -19.76 -2.96 16.86
N GLY A 265 -20.79 -3.81 16.76
CA GLY A 265 -22.13 -3.39 16.34
C GLY A 265 -22.16 -2.88 14.90
N THR A 266 -23.26 -2.19 14.58
CA THR A 266 -23.48 -1.57 13.27
C THR A 266 -23.44 -0.04 13.38
N PRO A 267 -23.10 0.68 12.31
CA PRO A 267 -23.25 2.14 12.27
C PRO A 267 -24.68 2.58 12.62
N SER A 268 -24.82 3.69 13.36
CA SER A 268 -26.12 4.21 13.81
C SER A 268 -26.89 4.90 12.69
N CYS A 269 -26.18 5.41 11.69
CA CYS A 269 -26.72 6.16 10.57
C CYS A 269 -26.44 5.45 9.24
N SER A 270 -27.20 5.82 8.21
CA SER A 270 -26.89 5.36 6.84
C SER A 270 -25.57 5.94 6.36
N ALA A 271 -24.84 5.20 5.52
CA ALA A 271 -23.64 5.72 4.89
C ALA A 271 -23.91 7.02 4.12
N PRO A 272 -22.91 7.93 4.06
CA PRO A 272 -23.04 9.14 3.29
C PRO A 272 -23.12 8.83 1.79
N PRO A 273 -23.83 9.67 1.01
CA PRO A 273 -23.99 9.47 -0.44
C PRO A 273 -22.67 9.61 -1.22
N SER A 274 -21.62 10.11 -0.58
CA SER A 274 -20.27 10.18 -1.15
C SER A 274 -19.58 8.81 -1.20
N LEU A 275 -20.02 7.83 -0.41
CA LEU A 275 -19.36 6.52 -0.30
C LEU A 275 -19.45 5.76 -1.64
N ARG A 276 -18.28 5.36 -2.16
CA ARG A 276 -18.14 4.67 -3.45
C ARG A 276 -17.40 3.35 -3.34
N PHE A 277 -16.46 3.27 -2.39
CA PHE A 277 -15.62 2.10 -2.18
C PHE A 277 -15.78 1.61 -0.74
N LEU A 278 -16.10 0.33 -0.58
CA LEU A 278 -16.20 -0.31 0.72
C LEU A 278 -15.33 -1.57 0.74
N SER A 279 -14.42 -1.67 1.71
CA SER A 279 -13.61 -2.85 1.98
C SER A 279 -13.85 -3.31 3.40
N LEU A 280 -14.33 -4.54 3.58
CA LEU A 280 -14.57 -5.15 4.88
C LEU A 280 -13.66 -6.36 5.05
N GLU A 281 -12.88 -6.40 6.13
CA GLU A 281 -12.08 -7.56 6.50
C GLU A 281 -12.46 -8.05 7.91
N THR A 282 -12.94 -9.29 8.00
CA THR A 282 -13.34 -9.95 9.25
C THR A 282 -12.78 -11.36 9.35
N GLN A 283 -12.38 -11.74 10.56
CA GLN A 283 -12.08 -13.14 10.90
C GLN A 283 -13.13 -13.75 11.84
N ASP A 284 -14.11 -12.95 12.26
CA ASP A 284 -15.17 -13.33 13.17
C ASP A 284 -16.37 -13.84 12.38
N LEU A 285 -16.87 -15.02 12.79
CA LEU A 285 -17.97 -15.73 12.12
C LEU A 285 -19.33 -15.13 12.49
N ASP A 286 -19.41 -14.43 13.61
CA ASP A 286 -20.66 -13.92 14.17
C ASP A 286 -20.98 -12.49 13.68
N VAL A 287 -20.16 -11.94 12.76
CA VAL A 287 -20.40 -10.61 12.20
C VAL A 287 -21.59 -10.65 11.26
N ASP A 288 -22.59 -9.82 11.54
CA ASP A 288 -23.68 -9.55 10.61
C ASP A 288 -23.22 -8.60 9.50
N ILE A 289 -22.51 -9.15 8.52
CA ILE A 289 -21.98 -8.42 7.35
C ILE A 289 -23.13 -7.86 6.51
N ALA A 290 -24.29 -8.53 6.48
CA ALA A 290 -25.45 -8.11 5.70
C ALA A 290 -25.98 -6.78 6.24
N SER A 291 -26.16 -6.65 7.56
CA SER A 291 -26.57 -5.40 8.19
C SER A 291 -25.60 -4.24 7.90
N VAL A 292 -24.29 -4.49 7.89
CA VAL A 292 -23.29 -3.45 7.55
C VAL A 292 -23.42 -3.02 6.09
N LEU A 293 -23.59 -3.97 5.17
CA LEU A 293 -23.73 -3.69 3.74
C LEU A 293 -25.05 -2.99 3.39
N ASP A 294 -26.14 -3.32 4.08
CA ASP A 294 -27.45 -2.67 3.91
C ASP A 294 -27.41 -1.21 4.37
N LEU A 295 -26.77 -0.94 5.51
CA LEU A 295 -26.55 0.43 6.00
C LEU A 295 -25.66 1.25 5.05
N CYS A 296 -24.74 0.57 4.36
CA CYS A 296 -23.88 1.18 3.35
C CYS A 296 -24.54 1.31 1.97
N ARG A 297 -25.78 0.83 1.79
CA ARG A 297 -26.48 0.78 0.50
C ARG A 297 -25.59 0.18 -0.58
N HIS A 298 -25.09 -1.03 -0.34
CA HIS A 298 -24.10 -1.69 -1.21
C HIS A 298 -24.49 -1.80 -2.70
N GLU A 299 -25.76 -1.66 -3.04
CA GLU A 299 -26.25 -1.58 -4.42
C GLU A 299 -25.76 -0.32 -5.16
N ASP A 300 -25.61 0.80 -4.44
CA ASP A 300 -25.13 2.09 -4.97
C ASP A 300 -23.59 2.17 -5.02
N LEU A 301 -22.90 1.28 -4.31
CA LEU A 301 -21.44 1.29 -4.21
C LEU A 301 -20.79 0.77 -5.48
N ARG A 302 -19.83 1.55 -6.01
CA ARG A 302 -19.09 1.16 -7.21
C ARG A 302 -18.25 -0.08 -6.95
N ASP A 303 -17.53 -0.11 -5.85
CA ASP A 303 -16.57 -1.17 -5.55
C ASP A 303 -16.79 -1.69 -4.14
N VAL A 304 -17.01 -3.00 -4.01
CA VAL A 304 -17.15 -3.68 -2.71
C VAL A 304 -16.13 -4.81 -2.65
N THR A 305 -15.25 -4.74 -1.65
CA THR A 305 -14.29 -5.78 -1.31
C THR A 305 -14.66 -6.39 0.02
N LEU A 306 -14.78 -7.72 0.08
CA LEU A 306 -15.12 -8.44 1.30
C LEU A 306 -14.10 -9.56 1.51
N ARG A 307 -13.37 -9.50 2.61
CA ARG A 307 -12.49 -10.57 3.07
C ARG A 307 -13.04 -11.13 4.38
N ALA A 308 -13.63 -12.31 4.32
CA ALA A 308 -14.29 -12.91 5.47
C ALA A 308 -13.92 -14.39 5.57
N ARG A 309 -14.01 -14.97 6.76
CA ARG A 309 -13.91 -16.44 6.88
C ARG A 309 -15.08 -17.16 6.25
N THR A 310 -16.27 -16.63 6.49
CA THR A 310 -17.55 -17.16 6.01
C THR A 310 -18.48 -16.01 5.66
N VAL A 311 -19.39 -16.26 4.73
CA VAL A 311 -20.46 -15.32 4.37
C VAL A 311 -21.75 -16.12 4.26
N HIS A 312 -22.86 -15.55 4.72
CA HIS A 312 -24.17 -16.18 4.56
C HIS A 312 -24.52 -16.27 3.07
N LEU A 313 -25.10 -17.39 2.64
CA LEU A 313 -25.37 -17.67 1.22
C LEU A 313 -26.27 -16.59 0.58
N ASP A 314 -27.27 -16.12 1.32
CA ASP A 314 -28.18 -15.07 0.82
C ASP A 314 -27.47 -13.72 0.58
N LEU A 315 -26.45 -13.41 1.38
CA LEU A 315 -25.65 -12.20 1.19
C LEU A 315 -24.74 -12.32 -0.04
N LEU A 316 -24.21 -13.51 -0.30
CA LEU A 316 -23.45 -13.77 -1.51
C LEU A 316 -24.34 -13.58 -2.75
N ASP A 317 -25.58 -14.08 -2.69
CA ASP A 317 -26.53 -13.92 -3.79
C ASP A 317 -26.88 -12.43 -4.03
N SER A 318 -27.11 -11.64 -2.98
CA SER A 318 -27.40 -10.21 -3.14
C SER A 318 -26.23 -9.46 -3.76
N LEU A 319 -25.00 -9.69 -3.27
CA LEU A 319 -23.78 -9.05 -3.78
C LEU A 319 -23.51 -9.37 -5.25
N LEU A 320 -23.83 -10.59 -5.68
CA LEU A 320 -23.51 -11.05 -7.03
C LEU A 320 -24.66 -10.86 -8.04
N SER A 321 -25.89 -10.60 -7.59
CA SER A 321 -27.10 -10.51 -8.43
C SER A 321 -27.02 -9.50 -9.59
N SER A 322 -26.28 -8.40 -9.40
CA SER A 322 -26.14 -7.31 -10.39
C SER A 322 -25.00 -7.54 -11.40
N LEU A 323 -24.26 -8.63 -11.26
CA LEU A 323 -23.08 -8.89 -12.08
C LEU A 323 -23.44 -9.60 -13.38
N ASN A 324 -22.60 -9.37 -14.38
CA ASN A 324 -22.70 -10.05 -15.68
C ASN A 324 -21.42 -10.81 -16.04
N SER A 325 -20.33 -10.58 -15.33
CA SER A 325 -19.10 -11.34 -15.44
C SER A 325 -18.68 -11.80 -14.07
N LEU A 326 -18.49 -13.11 -13.91
CA LEU A 326 -18.07 -13.72 -12.67
C LEU A 326 -16.78 -14.52 -12.89
N SER A 327 -15.82 -14.38 -11.98
CA SER A 327 -14.57 -15.12 -11.97
C SER A 327 -14.32 -15.70 -10.59
N VAL A 328 -14.23 -17.03 -10.53
CA VAL A 328 -13.92 -17.75 -9.30
C VAL A 328 -12.52 -18.34 -9.41
N SER A 329 -11.67 -17.99 -8.45
CA SER A 329 -10.31 -18.52 -8.28
C SER A 329 -10.27 -19.34 -7.00
N MET A 330 -9.68 -20.53 -7.04
CA MET A 330 -9.28 -21.25 -5.83
C MET A 330 -7.78 -21.08 -5.62
N HIS A 331 -7.40 -20.54 -4.47
CA HIS A 331 -6.01 -20.48 -4.03
C HIS A 331 -5.70 -21.62 -3.06
N GLN A 332 -4.57 -21.61 -2.37
CA GLN A 332 -4.24 -22.67 -1.41
C GLN A 332 -5.09 -22.58 -0.13
N HIS A 333 -5.50 -21.38 0.27
CA HIS A 333 -6.14 -21.13 1.56
C HIS A 333 -7.47 -20.37 1.46
N PHE A 334 -7.75 -19.73 0.32
CA PHE A 334 -8.95 -18.93 0.14
C PHE A 334 -9.55 -19.11 -1.25
N LEU A 335 -10.87 -18.97 -1.32
CA LEU A 335 -11.64 -18.80 -2.54
C LEU A 335 -11.76 -17.31 -2.81
N GLU A 336 -11.50 -16.92 -4.03
CA GLU A 336 -11.66 -15.55 -4.49
C GLU A 336 -12.75 -15.52 -5.56
N ILE A 337 -13.75 -14.68 -5.35
CA ILE A 337 -14.87 -14.46 -6.27
C ILE A 337 -14.79 -13.00 -6.69
N GLU A 338 -14.53 -12.78 -7.97
CA GLU A 338 -14.49 -11.45 -8.57
C GLU A 338 -15.63 -11.29 -9.56
N GLY A 339 -16.27 -10.13 -9.49
CA GLY A 339 -17.49 -9.83 -10.19
C GLY A 339 -17.41 -8.46 -10.84
N PHE A 340 -17.89 -8.36 -12.08
CA PHE A 340 -18.00 -7.10 -12.81
C PHE A 340 -19.39 -6.95 -13.45
N SER A 341 -19.86 -5.71 -13.55
CA SER A 341 -21.08 -5.34 -14.28
C SER A 341 -20.79 -4.37 -15.43
N ASP A 342 -21.72 -4.26 -16.39
CA ASP A 342 -21.61 -3.36 -17.55
C ASP A 342 -21.61 -1.88 -17.14
N VAL A 343 -22.19 -1.55 -15.98
CA VAL A 343 -22.22 -0.20 -15.43
C VAL A 343 -20.97 0.14 -14.60
N GLY A 344 -19.99 -0.77 -14.57
CA GLY A 344 -18.70 -0.56 -13.92
C GLY A 344 -18.70 -0.81 -12.41
N LEU A 345 -19.63 -1.65 -11.91
CA LEU A 345 -19.57 -2.16 -10.54
C LEU A 345 -18.54 -3.27 -10.45
N THR A 346 -17.75 -3.27 -9.38
CA THR A 346 -16.81 -4.35 -9.05
C THR A 346 -17.17 -4.95 -7.70
N ARG A 347 -17.14 -6.27 -7.61
CA ARG A 347 -17.28 -7.01 -6.36
C ARG A 347 -16.11 -7.97 -6.24
N SER A 348 -15.39 -7.94 -5.12
CA SER A 348 -14.29 -8.87 -4.83
C SER A 348 -14.53 -9.49 -3.47
N ILE A 349 -14.69 -10.81 -3.42
CA ILE A 349 -15.02 -11.55 -2.21
C ILE A 349 -13.97 -12.64 -2.01
N SER A 350 -13.26 -12.59 -0.89
CA SER A 350 -12.27 -13.59 -0.48
C SER A 350 -12.77 -14.33 0.75
N LEU A 351 -12.91 -15.66 0.64
CA LEU A 351 -13.44 -16.56 1.66
C LEU A 351 -12.42 -17.64 2.03
N ASP A 352 -12.34 -18.09 3.27
CA ASP A 352 -11.45 -19.20 3.64
C ASP A 352 -11.96 -20.54 3.04
N LEU A 353 -11.09 -21.31 2.38
CA LEU A 353 -11.48 -22.51 1.62
C LEU A 353 -12.08 -23.64 2.44
N HIS A 354 -11.82 -23.67 3.74
CA HIS A 354 -12.32 -24.74 4.60
C HIS A 354 -13.86 -24.76 4.70
N MET A 355 -14.53 -23.75 4.16
CA MET A 355 -15.95 -23.49 4.40
C MET A 355 -16.86 -23.67 3.17
N MET A 356 -16.33 -23.79 1.94
CA MET A 356 -17.17 -23.99 0.74
C MET A 356 -16.68 -25.13 -0.13
N ARG A 357 -17.60 -26.01 -0.51
CA ARG A 357 -17.35 -27.11 -1.45
C ARG A 357 -17.68 -26.65 -2.87
N ASP A 358 -17.18 -27.41 -3.86
CA ASP A 358 -17.42 -27.13 -5.28
C ASP A 358 -18.93 -27.14 -5.62
N GLU A 359 -19.73 -27.95 -4.93
CA GLU A 359 -21.18 -27.98 -5.09
C GLU A 359 -21.87 -26.69 -4.61
N ASP A 360 -21.35 -26.09 -3.53
CA ASP A 360 -21.90 -24.85 -2.99
C ASP A 360 -21.64 -23.69 -3.98
N ILE A 361 -20.43 -23.63 -4.55
CA ILE A 361 -20.07 -22.67 -5.62
C ILE A 361 -20.98 -22.84 -6.84
N ALA A 362 -21.15 -24.08 -7.31
CA ALA A 362 -22.01 -24.37 -8.44
C ALA A 362 -23.46 -23.94 -8.19
N CYS A 363 -24.01 -24.21 -6.99
CA CYS A 363 -25.35 -23.79 -6.58
C CYS A 363 -25.53 -22.26 -6.66
N HIS A 364 -24.52 -21.48 -6.27
CA HIS A 364 -24.57 -20.01 -6.40
C HIS A 364 -24.55 -19.54 -7.85
N VAL A 365 -23.67 -20.11 -8.67
CA VAL A 365 -23.60 -19.78 -10.10
C VAL A 365 -24.95 -20.03 -10.78
N VAL A 366 -25.64 -21.09 -10.40
CA VAL A 366 -27.01 -21.38 -10.87
C VAL A 366 -27.99 -20.26 -10.53
N ARG A 367 -27.96 -19.75 -9.30
CA ARG A 367 -28.88 -18.67 -8.89
C ARG A 367 -28.66 -17.39 -9.69
N LEU A 368 -27.41 -17.16 -10.13
CA LEU A 368 -27.01 -16.00 -10.94
C LEU A 368 -27.15 -16.22 -12.44
N ALA A 369 -27.55 -17.42 -12.87
CA ALA A 369 -27.45 -17.87 -14.25
C ALA A 369 -28.15 -16.96 -15.28
N ALA A 370 -29.20 -16.26 -14.86
CA ALA A 370 -30.02 -15.44 -15.75
C ALA A 370 -29.31 -14.16 -16.25
N SER A 371 -28.30 -13.64 -15.53
CA SER A 371 -27.62 -12.36 -15.86
C SER A 371 -26.18 -12.53 -16.37
N LEU A 372 -25.55 -13.69 -16.15
CA LEU A 372 -24.14 -13.91 -16.43
C LEU A 372 -23.85 -14.08 -17.93
N LYS A 373 -23.13 -13.11 -18.51
CA LYS A 373 -22.60 -13.13 -19.88
C LYS A 373 -21.24 -13.82 -19.98
N SER A 374 -20.42 -13.72 -18.94
CA SER A 374 -19.07 -14.30 -18.87
C SER A 374 -18.87 -15.00 -17.53
N LEU A 375 -18.32 -16.22 -17.57
CA LEU A 375 -18.13 -17.03 -16.38
C LEU A 375 -16.73 -17.66 -16.40
N THR A 376 -15.95 -17.45 -15.34
CA THR A 376 -14.67 -18.12 -15.12
C THR A 376 -14.76 -18.97 -13.86
N LEU A 377 -14.53 -20.28 -13.95
CA LEU A 377 -14.66 -21.21 -12.82
C LEU A 377 -13.50 -22.20 -12.77
N PRO A 378 -13.16 -22.74 -11.58
CA PRO A 378 -12.42 -23.99 -11.48
C PRO A 378 -13.14 -25.12 -12.22
N LEU A 379 -12.39 -26.02 -12.85
CA LEU A 379 -12.97 -27.12 -13.64
C LEU A 379 -13.90 -28.00 -12.81
N ARG A 380 -13.59 -28.23 -11.52
CA ARG A 380 -14.44 -29.02 -10.62
C ARG A 380 -15.79 -28.36 -10.35
N ALA A 381 -15.79 -27.07 -10.01
CA ALA A 381 -17.02 -26.31 -9.83
C ALA A 381 -17.89 -26.34 -11.11
N TRP A 382 -17.28 -26.30 -12.29
CA TRP A 382 -18.00 -26.49 -13.56
C TRP A 382 -18.62 -27.89 -13.68
N THR A 383 -17.90 -28.95 -13.31
CA THR A 383 -18.47 -30.31 -13.33
C THR A 383 -19.64 -30.46 -12.38
N CYS A 384 -19.58 -29.84 -11.19
CA CYS A 384 -20.73 -29.80 -10.27
C CYS A 384 -21.89 -29.01 -10.88
N LEU A 385 -21.62 -27.91 -11.59
CA LEU A 385 -22.64 -27.09 -12.26
C LEU A 385 -23.45 -27.88 -13.29
N LEU A 386 -22.80 -28.76 -14.05
CA LEU A 386 -23.46 -29.63 -15.04
C LEU A 386 -24.48 -30.60 -14.42
N SER A 387 -24.33 -30.93 -13.15
CA SER A 387 -25.26 -31.82 -12.43
C SER A 387 -26.56 -31.13 -12.05
N PHE A 388 -26.68 -29.81 -12.20
CA PHE A 388 -27.90 -29.08 -11.88
C PHE A 388 -28.72 -28.77 -13.15
N PRO A 389 -30.05 -28.98 -13.14
CA PRO A 389 -30.91 -28.72 -14.29
C PRO A 389 -31.15 -27.22 -14.46
N ASN A 390 -30.24 -26.52 -15.15
CA ASN A 390 -30.34 -25.07 -15.33
C ASN A 390 -30.10 -24.61 -16.76
N ALA A 391 -30.71 -23.47 -17.07
CA ALA A 391 -30.41 -22.71 -18.27
C ALA A 391 -29.51 -21.52 -17.90
N LEU A 392 -28.46 -21.31 -18.68
CA LEU A 392 -27.63 -20.11 -18.65
C LEU A 392 -27.90 -19.35 -19.96
N PRO A 393 -29.08 -18.68 -20.08
CA PRO A 393 -29.62 -18.24 -21.35
C PRO A 393 -28.77 -17.18 -22.04
N VAL A 394 -28.05 -16.35 -21.27
CA VAL A 394 -27.27 -15.20 -21.77
C VAL A 394 -25.77 -15.43 -21.74
N LEU A 395 -25.32 -16.61 -21.28
CA LEU A 395 -23.91 -16.92 -21.13
C LEU A 395 -23.24 -17.08 -22.49
N ALA A 396 -22.33 -16.17 -22.80
CA ALA A 396 -21.64 -16.09 -24.09
C ALA A 396 -20.21 -16.64 -24.03
N LYS A 397 -19.56 -16.56 -22.85
CA LYS A 397 -18.18 -16.98 -22.65
C LYS A 397 -18.02 -17.77 -21.35
N VAL A 398 -17.36 -18.91 -21.45
CA VAL A 398 -16.94 -19.72 -20.29
C VAL A 398 -15.42 -19.86 -20.30
N THR A 399 -14.79 -19.67 -19.15
CA THR A 399 -13.36 -19.95 -18.94
C THR A 399 -13.20 -20.96 -17.81
N LEU A 400 -12.60 -22.10 -18.08
CA LEU A 400 -12.38 -23.16 -17.09
C LEU A 400 -10.92 -23.15 -16.67
N ARG A 401 -10.66 -22.89 -15.40
CA ARG A 401 -9.32 -22.88 -14.81
C ARG A 401 -9.00 -24.25 -14.25
N ILE A 402 -7.86 -24.80 -14.66
CA ILE A 402 -7.33 -26.05 -14.10
C ILE A 402 -6.34 -25.67 -13.00
N SER A 403 -6.66 -26.00 -11.75
CA SER A 403 -5.79 -25.63 -10.63
C SER A 403 -4.51 -26.48 -10.60
N GLN A 404 -3.38 -25.88 -10.18
CA GLN A 404 -2.10 -26.59 -10.06
C GLN A 404 -2.12 -27.69 -8.99
N PHE A 405 -3.04 -27.60 -8.02
CA PHE A 405 -2.88 -28.27 -6.74
C PHE A 405 -3.59 -29.62 -6.63
N LEU A 406 -4.73 -29.87 -7.30
CA LEU A 406 -5.54 -31.05 -6.95
C LEU A 406 -6.33 -31.74 -8.10
N GLU A 407 -6.26 -31.30 -9.35
CA GLU A 407 -7.31 -31.70 -10.33
C GLU A 407 -7.00 -32.89 -11.24
N TYR A 408 -5.81 -33.50 -11.18
CA TYR A 408 -5.42 -34.54 -12.14
C TYR A 408 -6.15 -35.87 -11.98
N SER A 409 -6.42 -36.31 -10.74
CA SER A 409 -7.05 -37.61 -10.52
C SER A 409 -8.51 -37.65 -10.98
N CYS A 410 -9.21 -36.52 -10.99
CA CYS A 410 -10.64 -36.44 -11.27
C CYS A 410 -10.98 -36.48 -12.77
N LEU A 411 -10.12 -35.97 -13.65
CA LEU A 411 -10.38 -36.02 -15.10
C LEU A 411 -10.33 -37.44 -15.67
N SER A 412 -9.62 -38.35 -15.00
CA SER A 412 -9.47 -39.75 -15.41
C SER A 412 -10.61 -40.66 -14.94
N GLN A 413 -11.32 -40.28 -13.87
CA GLN A 413 -12.47 -41.03 -13.38
C GLN A 413 -13.70 -40.52 -14.12
N SER A 414 -14.39 -41.40 -14.84
CA SER A 414 -15.62 -41.07 -15.55
C SER A 414 -16.60 -40.43 -14.57
N LEU A 415 -16.77 -39.11 -14.66
CA LEU A 415 -17.81 -38.40 -13.92
C LEU A 415 -19.14 -39.08 -14.25
N PRO A 416 -19.96 -39.43 -13.24
CA PRO A 416 -21.34 -39.85 -13.47
C PRO A 416 -22.10 -38.63 -13.99
N ILE A 417 -22.02 -38.42 -15.30
CA ILE A 417 -22.75 -37.37 -16.00
C ILE A 417 -24.20 -37.84 -16.01
N ASP A 418 -24.98 -37.35 -15.05
CA ASP A 418 -26.43 -37.37 -15.18
C ASP A 418 -26.75 -36.51 -16.40
N ASN A 419 -27.45 -37.08 -17.39
CA ASN A 419 -27.52 -36.55 -18.77
C ASN A 419 -28.44 -35.32 -18.91
N SER A 420 -28.55 -34.46 -17.89
CA SER A 420 -29.32 -33.23 -18.00
C SER A 420 -28.56 -32.23 -18.89
N PRO A 421 -29.07 -31.87 -20.08
CA PRO A 421 -28.35 -30.97 -20.97
C PRO A 421 -28.35 -29.55 -20.39
N LEU A 422 -27.15 -28.96 -20.23
CA LEU A 422 -26.99 -27.56 -19.86
C LEU A 422 -27.42 -26.66 -21.03
N HIS A 423 -28.49 -25.90 -20.85
CA HIS A 423 -29.03 -25.07 -21.93
C HIS A 423 -28.35 -23.69 -21.99
N THR A 424 -27.38 -23.54 -22.91
CA THR A 424 -26.57 -22.32 -23.09
C THR A 424 -26.63 -21.79 -24.53
N PRO A 425 -27.80 -21.28 -24.98
CA PRO A 425 -28.06 -21.00 -26.40
C PRO A 425 -27.20 -19.85 -26.97
N MET A 426 -26.63 -19.02 -26.10
CA MET A 426 -25.79 -17.88 -26.48
C MET A 426 -24.29 -18.18 -26.37
N LEU A 427 -23.89 -19.38 -25.97
CA LEU A 427 -22.50 -19.73 -25.75
C LEU A 427 -21.73 -19.70 -27.07
N ARG A 428 -20.68 -18.89 -27.13
CA ARG A 428 -19.83 -18.72 -28.32
C ARG A 428 -18.38 -19.13 -28.08
N SER A 429 -17.92 -19.03 -26.83
CA SER A 429 -16.51 -19.23 -26.50
C SER A 429 -16.33 -20.04 -25.22
N VAL A 430 -15.49 -21.08 -25.32
CA VAL A 430 -15.01 -21.87 -24.18
C VAL A 430 -13.50 -21.78 -24.15
N VAL A 431 -12.96 -21.27 -23.05
CA VAL A 431 -11.51 -21.12 -22.84
C VAL A 431 -11.06 -22.07 -21.75
N LEU A 432 -10.12 -22.95 -22.03
CA LEU A 432 -9.47 -23.79 -21.02
C LEU A 432 -8.17 -23.11 -20.61
N GLN A 433 -8.07 -22.66 -19.35
CA GLN A 433 -6.89 -21.97 -18.82
C GLN A 433 -6.04 -22.94 -17.99
N LEU A 434 -4.82 -23.18 -18.46
CA LEU A 434 -3.80 -24.01 -17.85
C LEU A 434 -2.71 -23.16 -17.18
N PRO A 435 -2.15 -23.62 -16.05
CA PRO A 435 -1.03 -22.95 -15.40
C PRO A 435 0.22 -23.02 -16.29
N ALA A 436 1.11 -22.02 -16.26
CA ALA A 436 2.28 -21.97 -17.15
C ALA A 436 3.22 -23.20 -17.04
N ARG A 437 3.24 -23.86 -15.87
CA ARG A 437 4.02 -25.08 -15.62
C ARG A 437 3.42 -26.34 -16.30
N ALA A 438 2.25 -26.22 -16.90
CA ALA A 438 1.53 -27.25 -17.64
C ALA A 438 2.07 -27.54 -19.04
N ALA A 439 3.14 -26.88 -19.49
CA ALA A 439 3.60 -26.94 -20.88
C ALA A 439 3.92 -28.37 -21.37
N GLU A 440 4.19 -29.29 -20.45
CA GLU A 440 4.41 -30.72 -20.72
C GLU A 440 3.12 -31.51 -21.01
N TRP A 441 1.94 -30.93 -20.80
CA TRP A 441 0.64 -31.62 -20.79
C TRP A 441 -0.07 -31.67 -22.15
N ARG A 442 0.68 -31.73 -23.25
CA ARG A 442 0.18 -31.64 -24.63
C ARG A 442 -0.72 -32.80 -25.10
N ALA A 443 -1.02 -33.79 -24.26
CA ALA A 443 -1.73 -35.02 -24.63
C ALA A 443 -3.15 -35.16 -24.08
N LEU A 444 -3.69 -34.16 -23.35
CA LEU A 444 -5.07 -34.19 -22.88
C LEU A 444 -6.04 -33.83 -24.02
N GLU A 445 -6.61 -34.85 -24.65
CA GLU A 445 -7.71 -34.70 -25.61
C GLU A 445 -9.01 -34.44 -24.84
N ILE A 446 -9.25 -33.18 -24.46
CA ILE A 446 -10.52 -32.78 -23.84
C ILE A 446 -11.54 -32.59 -24.97
N ARG A 447 -12.54 -33.45 -25.03
CA ARG A 447 -13.59 -33.34 -26.06
C ARG A 447 -14.60 -32.27 -25.64
N ALA A 448 -15.03 -31.43 -26.58
CA ALA A 448 -16.05 -30.41 -26.33
C ALA A 448 -17.34 -30.97 -25.69
N CYS A 449 -17.74 -32.19 -26.08
CA CYS A 449 -18.89 -32.89 -25.50
C CYS A 449 -18.74 -33.21 -24.00
N GLN A 450 -17.50 -33.33 -23.49
CA GLN A 450 -17.24 -33.52 -22.06
C GLN A 450 -17.40 -32.21 -21.27
N ILE A 451 -17.23 -31.07 -21.94
CA ILE A 451 -17.34 -29.75 -21.31
C ILE A 451 -18.79 -29.25 -21.36
N LEU A 452 -19.47 -29.45 -22.49
CA LEU A 452 -20.76 -28.83 -22.80
C LEU A 452 -21.95 -29.81 -22.75
N GLY A 453 -21.70 -31.10 -22.58
CA GLY A 453 -22.71 -32.13 -22.69
C GLY A 453 -22.96 -32.60 -24.14
N PRO A 454 -23.85 -33.59 -24.34
CA PRO A 454 -24.06 -34.25 -25.64
C PRO A 454 -24.73 -33.36 -26.69
N ASP A 455 -25.49 -32.34 -26.29
CA ASP A 455 -26.29 -31.47 -27.18
C ASP A 455 -25.62 -30.10 -27.46
N SER A 456 -24.29 -30.04 -27.43
CA SER A 456 -23.59 -28.75 -27.55
C SER A 456 -23.79 -28.10 -28.93
N PRO A 457 -23.89 -26.76 -29.01
CA PRO A 457 -23.98 -26.05 -30.30
C PRO A 457 -22.75 -26.38 -31.15
N ARG A 458 -22.94 -26.57 -32.47
CA ARG A 458 -21.83 -26.88 -33.38
C ARG A 458 -20.86 -25.71 -33.62
N ASP A 459 -21.24 -24.50 -33.20
CA ASP A 459 -20.53 -23.26 -33.50
C ASP A 459 -19.82 -22.64 -32.27
N VAL A 460 -19.45 -23.46 -31.26
CA VAL A 460 -18.72 -22.96 -30.08
C VAL A 460 -17.21 -23.03 -30.31
N ASP A 461 -16.54 -21.88 -30.24
CA ASP A 461 -15.09 -21.79 -30.33
C ASP A 461 -14.44 -22.28 -29.03
N ALA A 462 -13.69 -23.37 -29.10
CA ALA A 462 -12.87 -23.86 -27.99
C ALA A 462 -11.41 -23.37 -28.13
N THR A 463 -10.88 -22.72 -27.09
CA THR A 463 -9.50 -22.22 -27.07
C THR A 463 -8.77 -22.71 -25.82
N LEU A 464 -7.50 -23.10 -25.98
CA LEU A 464 -6.61 -23.45 -24.87
C LEU A 464 -5.70 -22.26 -24.56
N MET A 465 -5.59 -21.86 -23.30
CA MET A 465 -4.64 -20.85 -22.83
C MET A 465 -3.63 -21.50 -21.90
N VAL A 466 -2.33 -21.39 -22.20
CA VAL A 466 -1.24 -21.88 -21.34
C VAL A 466 -0.47 -20.67 -20.83
N GLY A 467 -0.66 -20.30 -19.56
CA GLY A 467 -0.16 -19.02 -19.04
C GLY A 467 -0.80 -17.84 -19.79
N SER A 468 0.00 -17.05 -20.51
CA SER A 468 -0.46 -15.94 -21.35
C SER A 468 -0.53 -16.28 -22.84
N GLU A 469 -0.15 -17.49 -23.26
CA GLU A 469 -0.16 -17.90 -24.67
C GLU A 469 -1.50 -18.54 -25.06
N VAL A 470 -1.96 -18.22 -26.27
CA VAL A 470 -3.22 -18.71 -26.84
C VAL A 470 -2.93 -19.82 -27.85
N VAL A 471 -3.50 -21.01 -27.66
CA VAL A 471 -3.38 -22.18 -28.53
C VAL A 471 -4.79 -22.60 -28.98
N PRO A 472 -5.14 -22.54 -30.29
CA PRO A 472 -6.43 -23.00 -30.76
C PRO A 472 -6.57 -24.52 -30.56
N LEU A 473 -7.71 -24.97 -30.01
CA LEU A 473 -8.05 -26.40 -29.93
C LEU A 473 -8.59 -26.85 -31.30
N ARG A 474 -8.23 -28.07 -31.69
CA ARG A 474 -8.73 -28.69 -32.93
C ARG A 474 -9.92 -29.60 -32.66
#